data_AF-A0A9N7RB99-F1
#
_entry.id   AF-A0A9N7RB99-F1
#
_cell.length_a   1.000
_cell.length_b   1.000
_cell.length_c   1.000
_cell.angle_alpha   90.00
_cell.angle_beta   90.00
_cell.angle_gamma   90.00
#
_symmetry.space_group_name_H-M   'P 1'
#
loop_
_entity.id
_entity.type
_entity.pdbx_description
1 polymer ?
#
loop_
_entity_poly.entity_id
_entity_poly.type
_entity_poly.pdbx_seq_one_letter_code
_entity_poly.pdbx_strand_id
1 'polypeptide(L)'
;MGRKRFEEGQKTTYLQGQIADTEILDTIWRNVFHGKLTFLHWNKGKEMAPMVGRYGGTLLVRKIPAANPTRVHVGDVVVLKDPINSNNYLVRRLAAIEGYEMASTDEKDEPFLLEKDQCWVLADNQNLKTKEAHDSRTFGPVTMSHIVGRVIYCLRTAVDHGPVNNSHFSKRRDSPVLEVELDVDEMAKNHKA
;
A
#
# COMPACT_ATOMS: atom_id res chain seq x y z
N MET A 1 -38.18 -56.79 9.62
CA MET A 1 -36.76 -56.52 9.95
C MET A 1 -36.18 -55.60 8.88
N GLY A 2 -35.82 -54.36 9.25
CA GLY A 2 -34.83 -53.47 8.62
C GLY A 2 -34.97 -53.02 7.16
N ARG A 3 -35.72 -51.93 6.90
CA ARG A 3 -35.46 -51.04 5.74
C ARG A 3 -34.33 -50.08 6.13
N LYS A 4 -33.17 -50.16 5.48
CA LYS A 4 -32.10 -49.16 5.60
C LYS A 4 -32.47 -47.93 4.76
N ARG A 5 -32.60 -46.79 5.43
CA ARG A 5 -32.80 -45.46 4.86
C ARG A 5 -31.44 -44.93 4.41
N PHE A 6 -31.36 -44.40 3.20
CA PHE A 6 -30.22 -43.61 2.72
C PHE A 6 -30.22 -42.27 3.45
N GLU A 7 -29.10 -41.90 4.07
CA GLU A 7 -28.82 -40.53 4.50
C GLU A 7 -27.63 -40.02 3.67
N GLU A 8 -27.89 -39.01 2.83
CA GLU A 8 -26.87 -38.21 2.18
C GLU A 8 -26.21 -37.31 3.24
N GLY A 9 -24.99 -37.66 3.64
CA GLY A 9 -24.12 -36.75 4.37
C GLY A 9 -23.39 -35.84 3.39
N GLN A 10 -23.85 -34.59 3.24
CA GLN A 10 -23.03 -33.51 2.67
C GLN A 10 -21.80 -33.32 3.56
N LYS A 11 -20.62 -33.68 3.04
CA LYS A 11 -19.33 -33.25 3.60
C LYS A 11 -19.12 -31.79 3.24
N THR A 12 -19.46 -30.88 4.15
CA THR A 12 -19.01 -29.50 4.09
C THR A 12 -17.53 -29.46 4.50
N THR A 13 -16.64 -29.42 3.52
CA THR A 13 -15.24 -29.05 3.75
C THR A 13 -15.18 -27.55 4.06
N TYR A 14 -14.89 -27.23 5.32
CA TYR A 14 -14.60 -25.86 5.74
C TYR A 14 -13.29 -25.40 5.12
N LEU A 15 -13.37 -24.52 4.11
CA LEU A 15 -12.23 -23.74 3.63
C LEU A 15 -12.13 -22.48 4.49
N GLN A 16 -11.42 -22.62 5.61
CA GLN A 16 -10.98 -21.52 6.45
C GLN A 16 -9.85 -20.78 5.71
N GLY A 17 -10.17 -19.63 5.09
CA GLY A 17 -9.12 -18.78 4.50
C GLY A 17 -9.49 -17.78 3.40
N GLN A 18 -10.73 -17.29 3.30
CA GLN A 18 -11.13 -16.36 2.22
C GLN A 18 -11.61 -14.97 2.69
N ILE A 19 -11.26 -14.53 3.90
CA ILE A 19 -11.88 -13.32 4.49
C ILE A 19 -11.11 -12.01 4.19
N ALA A 20 -9.91 -12.02 3.60
CA ALA A 20 -9.14 -10.78 3.41
C ALA A 20 -9.45 -9.99 2.12
N ASP A 21 -9.69 -10.66 0.99
CA ASP A 21 -9.69 -9.98 -0.33
C ASP A 21 -11.04 -9.35 -0.67
N THR A 22 -12.14 -9.99 -0.28
CA THR A 22 -13.49 -9.48 -0.52
C THR A 22 -13.75 -8.23 0.32
N GLU A 23 -13.30 -8.20 1.57
CA GLU A 23 -13.52 -7.04 2.45
C GLU A 23 -12.78 -5.78 1.97
N ILE A 24 -11.58 -5.91 1.42
CA ILE A 24 -10.79 -4.78 0.93
C ILE A 24 -11.37 -4.23 -0.37
N LEU A 25 -11.69 -5.11 -1.32
CA LEU A 25 -12.36 -4.70 -2.56
C LEU A 25 -13.73 -4.09 -2.24
N ASP A 26 -14.52 -4.69 -1.36
CA ASP A 26 -15.82 -4.18 -0.92
C ASP A 26 -15.69 -2.84 -0.18
N THR A 27 -14.63 -2.62 0.61
CA THR A 27 -14.34 -1.32 1.23
C THR A 27 -13.95 -0.26 0.19
N ILE A 28 -13.17 -0.62 -0.83
CA ILE A 28 -12.82 0.28 -1.92
C ILE A 28 -14.07 0.63 -2.75
N TRP A 29 -14.87 -0.37 -3.14
CA TRP A 29 -16.10 -0.19 -3.91
C TRP A 29 -17.15 0.60 -3.13
N ARG A 30 -17.42 0.25 -1.86
CA ARG A 30 -18.30 1.04 -0.98
C ARG A 30 -17.83 2.50 -0.94
N ASN A 31 -16.55 2.77 -0.73
CA ASN A 31 -16.06 4.15 -0.63
C ASN A 31 -16.05 4.90 -1.97
N VAL A 32 -16.00 4.23 -3.12
CA VAL A 32 -16.16 4.88 -4.44
C VAL A 32 -17.60 5.33 -4.67
N PHE A 33 -18.58 4.56 -4.19
CA PHE A 33 -19.99 4.96 -4.25
C PHE A 33 -20.39 6.02 -3.19
N HIS A 34 -19.57 6.24 -2.15
CA HIS A 34 -19.80 7.25 -1.09
C HIS A 34 -19.11 8.61 -1.34
N GLY A 35 -18.43 8.83 -2.47
CA GLY A 35 -17.82 10.11 -2.82
C GLY A 35 -16.52 10.48 -2.07
N LYS A 36 -16.07 9.70 -1.08
CA LYS A 36 -14.80 9.91 -0.38
C LYS A 36 -13.59 9.68 -1.31
N LEU A 37 -12.65 10.62 -1.30
CA LEU A 37 -11.40 10.58 -2.06
C LEU A 37 -10.30 9.76 -1.38
N THR A 38 -10.53 9.33 -0.15
CA THR A 38 -9.61 8.55 0.69
C THR A 38 -10.17 7.19 1.10
N PHE A 39 -9.29 6.33 1.63
CA PHE A 39 -9.62 5.09 2.33
C PHE A 39 -8.59 4.81 3.43
N LEU A 40 -8.94 3.95 4.40
CA LEU A 40 -8.03 3.52 5.45
C LEU A 40 -7.27 2.25 5.02
N HIS A 41 -5.98 2.21 5.33
CA HIS A 41 -5.14 1.04 5.10
C HIS A 41 -4.31 0.74 6.34
N TRP A 42 -4.39 -0.48 6.85
CA TRP A 42 -3.51 -0.94 7.92
C TRP A 42 -2.19 -1.43 7.34
N ASN A 43 -1.07 -0.85 7.77
CA ASN A 43 0.25 -1.32 7.40
C ASN A 43 0.97 -1.88 8.63
N LYS A 44 1.48 -3.11 8.49
CA LYS A 44 2.34 -3.77 9.48
C LYS A 44 3.69 -4.04 8.84
N GLY A 45 4.75 -3.83 9.60
CA GLY A 45 6.10 -4.08 9.13
C GLY A 45 7.08 -3.05 9.67
N LYS A 46 8.34 -3.20 9.26
CA LYS A 46 9.43 -2.28 9.61
C LYS A 46 9.94 -1.49 8.41
N GLU A 47 9.45 -1.79 7.22
CA GLU A 47 9.92 -1.27 5.94
C GLU A 47 9.74 0.24 5.84
N MET A 48 8.67 0.76 6.43
CA MET A 48 8.39 2.20 6.45
C MET A 48 8.74 2.87 7.77
N ALA A 49 9.59 2.26 8.61
CA ALA A 49 10.08 2.90 9.81
C ALA A 49 11.01 4.10 9.47
N PRO A 50 10.99 5.21 10.23
CA PRO A 50 10.21 5.39 11.46
C PRO A 50 8.77 5.88 11.25
N MET A 51 8.37 6.21 10.01
CA MET A 51 7.05 6.78 9.71
C MET A 51 5.91 5.84 10.11
N VAL A 52 6.03 4.55 9.83
CA VAL A 52 5.17 3.51 10.43
C VAL A 52 5.86 2.98 11.68
N GLY A 53 5.13 2.89 12.78
CA GLY A 53 5.66 2.42 14.06
C GLY A 53 6.02 0.94 14.03
N ARG A 54 6.79 0.47 15.03
CA ARG A 54 7.21 -0.94 15.16
C ARG A 54 6.02 -1.93 15.14
N TYR A 55 4.87 -1.49 15.65
CA TYR A 55 3.65 -2.30 15.75
C TYR A 55 2.72 -2.14 14.54
N GLY A 56 3.08 -1.29 13.58
CA GLY A 56 2.24 -0.91 12.45
C GLY A 56 1.66 0.50 12.60
N GLY A 57 0.71 0.82 11.73
CA GLY A 57 0.02 2.09 11.72
C GLY A 57 -1.19 2.07 10.80
N THR A 58 -2.19 2.87 11.13
CA THR A 58 -3.34 3.11 10.25
C THR A 58 -3.03 4.29 9.35
N LEU A 59 -3.18 4.09 8.05
CA LEU A 59 -2.85 5.05 7.02
C LEU A 59 -4.12 5.61 6.41
N LEU A 60 -4.19 6.93 6.25
CA LEU A 60 -5.18 7.57 5.38
C LEU A 60 -4.56 7.66 3.98
N VAL A 61 -5.21 7.02 3.02
CA VAL A 61 -4.69 6.87 1.66
C VAL A 61 -5.58 7.60 0.67
N ARG A 62 -5.01 8.57 -0.05
CA ARG A 62 -5.63 9.24 -1.19
C ARG A 62 -5.72 8.27 -2.36
N LYS A 63 -6.93 8.02 -2.88
CA LYS A 63 -7.16 7.16 -4.05
C LYS A 63 -6.51 7.76 -5.29
N ILE A 64 -5.76 6.97 -6.05
CA ILE A 64 -5.20 7.36 -7.35
C ILE A 64 -5.70 6.39 -8.40
N PRO A 65 -6.82 6.68 -9.09
CA PRO A 65 -7.47 5.73 -10.01
C PRO A 65 -6.61 5.34 -11.22
N ALA A 66 -5.78 6.26 -11.69
CA ALA A 66 -4.80 6.00 -12.74
C ALA A 66 -3.54 6.78 -12.37
N ALA A 67 -2.54 6.09 -11.85
CA ALA A 67 -1.26 6.68 -11.52
C ALA A 67 -0.46 6.94 -12.80
N ASN A 68 0.20 8.09 -12.83
CA ASN A 68 1.10 8.52 -13.90
C ASN A 68 2.00 9.64 -13.34
N PRO A 69 3.04 10.08 -14.09
CA PRO A 69 3.98 11.10 -13.62
C PRO A 69 3.37 12.47 -13.27
N THR A 70 2.13 12.74 -13.69
CA THR A 70 1.42 13.99 -13.34
C THR A 70 0.68 13.88 -12.01
N ARG A 71 0.50 12.67 -11.46
CA ARG A 71 -0.35 12.40 -10.29
C ARG A 71 0.43 11.87 -9.09
N VAL A 72 1.56 11.20 -9.32
CA VAL A 72 2.51 10.76 -8.28
C VAL A 72 3.88 11.31 -8.60
N HIS A 73 4.64 11.68 -7.58
CA HIS A 73 5.95 12.31 -7.74
C HIS A 73 6.99 11.63 -6.85
N VAL A 74 8.25 11.65 -7.27
CA VAL A 74 9.38 11.15 -6.47
C VAL A 74 9.32 11.75 -5.06
N GLY A 75 9.50 10.89 -4.06
CA GLY A 75 9.35 11.19 -2.65
C GLY A 75 7.96 10.91 -2.08
N ASP A 76 6.95 10.60 -2.90
CA ASP A 76 5.63 10.18 -2.40
C ASP A 76 5.68 8.77 -1.78
N VAL A 77 4.97 8.57 -0.67
CA VAL A 77 4.70 7.25 -0.10
C VAL A 77 3.43 6.70 -0.73
N VAL A 78 3.54 5.58 -1.43
CA VAL A 78 2.47 4.98 -2.22
C VAL A 78 2.06 3.63 -1.66
N VAL A 79 0.77 3.33 -1.81
CA VAL A 79 0.24 1.98 -1.69
C VAL A 79 0.18 1.39 -3.09
N LEU A 80 0.80 0.23 -3.28
CA LEU A 80 0.81 -0.48 -4.56
C LEU A 80 0.44 -1.95 -4.37
N LYS A 81 -0.11 -2.56 -5.41
CA LYS A 81 -0.22 -4.02 -5.49
C LYS A 81 1.18 -4.62 -5.53
N ASP A 82 1.41 -5.68 -4.77
CA ASP A 82 2.68 -6.39 -4.76
C ASP A 82 2.89 -7.08 -6.14
N PRO A 83 3.97 -6.78 -6.87
CA PRO A 83 4.23 -7.35 -8.19
C PRO A 83 4.53 -8.86 -8.15
N ILE A 84 4.95 -9.40 -7.00
CA ILE A 84 5.22 -10.83 -6.82
C ILE A 84 3.96 -11.55 -6.32
N ASN A 85 3.17 -10.92 -5.44
CA ASN A 85 1.94 -11.49 -4.90
C ASN A 85 0.77 -10.52 -5.03
N SER A 86 0.04 -10.60 -6.14
CA SER A 86 -1.05 -9.67 -6.47
C SER A 86 -2.22 -9.61 -5.47
N ASN A 87 -2.31 -10.56 -4.53
CA ASN A 87 -3.31 -10.53 -3.45
C ASN A 87 -2.87 -9.63 -2.29
N ASN A 88 -1.63 -9.15 -2.29
CA ASN A 88 -1.07 -8.28 -1.27
C ASN A 88 -0.85 -6.86 -1.76
N TYR A 89 -0.76 -5.95 -0.80
CA TYR A 89 -0.41 -4.54 -1.01
C TYR A 89 0.84 -4.19 -0.23
N LEU A 90 1.69 -3.38 -0.83
CA LEU A 90 2.91 -2.83 -0.23
C LEU A 90 2.74 -1.33 -0.01
N VAL A 91 3.43 -0.81 1.01
CA VAL A 91 3.61 0.63 1.23
C VAL A 91 5.08 0.93 1.05
N ARG A 92 5.43 1.77 0.07
CA ARG A 92 6.82 2.10 -0.27
C ARG A 92 6.95 3.56 -0.70
N ARG A 93 8.17 4.10 -0.65
CA ARG A 93 8.47 5.44 -1.17
C ARG A 93 8.85 5.35 -2.64
N LEU A 94 8.22 6.18 -3.45
CA LEU A 94 8.55 6.37 -4.86
C LEU A 94 9.92 7.05 -4.97
N ALA A 95 10.91 6.34 -5.49
CA ALA A 95 12.29 6.78 -5.57
C ALA A 95 12.67 7.29 -6.97
N ALA A 96 12.07 6.72 -8.01
CA ALA A 96 12.26 7.15 -9.40
C ALA A 96 11.03 6.78 -10.25
N ILE A 97 10.91 7.43 -11.39
CA ILE A 97 9.84 7.23 -12.39
C ILE A 97 10.47 7.13 -13.79
N GLU A 98 9.65 6.88 -14.81
CA GLU A 98 10.07 6.82 -16.21
C GLU A 98 11.13 7.87 -16.61
N GLY A 99 12.14 7.44 -17.37
CA GLY A 99 13.24 8.27 -17.85
C GLY A 99 14.41 8.45 -16.87
N TYR A 100 14.29 8.00 -15.62
CA TYR A 100 15.43 7.97 -14.70
C TYR A 100 16.39 6.82 -15.04
N GLU A 101 17.69 7.07 -14.98
CA GLU A 101 18.72 6.04 -15.00
C GLU A 101 18.94 5.52 -13.58
N MET A 102 18.86 4.21 -13.43
CA MET A 102 19.12 3.49 -12.20
C MET A 102 20.55 2.97 -12.25
N ALA A 103 21.35 3.34 -11.25
CA ALA A 103 22.73 2.88 -11.09
C ALA A 103 22.92 2.29 -9.70
N SER A 104 23.68 1.18 -9.63
CA SER A 104 24.10 0.55 -8.38
C SER A 104 25.44 1.09 -7.94
N THR A 105 25.76 0.93 -6.65
CA THR A 105 27.12 1.13 -6.14
C THR A 105 28.01 -0.09 -6.37
N ASP A 106 27.43 -1.25 -6.72
CA ASP A 106 28.20 -2.42 -7.15
C ASP A 106 28.54 -2.26 -8.64
N GLU A 107 29.84 -2.21 -8.95
CA GLU A 107 30.35 -2.03 -10.32
C GLU A 107 29.94 -3.17 -11.28
N LYS A 108 29.46 -4.30 -10.73
CA LYS A 108 28.99 -5.44 -11.53
C LYS A 108 27.57 -5.26 -12.05
N ASP A 109 26.79 -4.38 -11.43
CA ASP A 109 25.42 -4.14 -11.84
C ASP A 109 25.41 -3.10 -12.96
N GLU A 110 24.90 -3.48 -14.13
CA GLU A 110 24.77 -2.58 -15.27
C GLU A 110 23.68 -1.52 -14.99
N PRO A 111 23.96 -0.22 -15.25
CA PRO A 111 22.92 0.80 -15.22
C PRO A 111 21.82 0.54 -16.24
N PHE A 112 20.59 0.92 -15.91
CA PHE A 112 19.45 0.79 -16.82
C PHE A 112 18.49 1.98 -16.70
N LEU A 113 17.76 2.27 -17.78
CA LEU A 113 16.73 3.30 -17.79
C LEU A 113 15.38 2.72 -17.36
N LEU A 114 14.64 3.44 -16.54
CA LEU A 114 13.23 3.15 -16.31
C LEU A 114 12.44 3.46 -17.57
N GLU A 115 11.80 2.43 -18.13
CA GLU A 115 10.97 2.56 -19.32
C GLU A 115 9.70 3.36 -19.04
N LYS A 116 8.95 3.64 -20.10
CA LYS A 116 7.64 4.27 -20.01
C LYS A 116 6.73 3.48 -19.07
N ASP A 117 5.98 4.19 -18.23
CA ASP A 117 5.08 3.60 -17.22
C ASP A 117 5.78 2.76 -16.14
N GLN A 118 7.11 2.80 -16.03
CA GLN A 118 7.83 2.16 -14.93
C GLN A 118 8.14 3.15 -13.80
N CYS A 119 8.22 2.61 -12.59
CA CYS A 119 8.71 3.31 -11.43
C CYS A 119 9.56 2.41 -10.53
N TRP A 120 10.34 3.05 -9.67
CA TRP A 120 11.18 2.41 -8.68
C TRP A 120 10.71 2.79 -7.29
N VAL A 121 10.46 1.81 -6.43
CA VAL A 121 9.98 2.03 -5.06
C VAL A 121 10.91 1.42 -4.04
N LEU A 122 11.09 2.09 -2.91
CA LEU A 122 12.01 1.69 -1.84
C LEU A 122 11.32 1.68 -0.47
N ALA A 123 11.79 0.80 0.42
CA ALA A 123 11.51 0.91 1.84
C ALA A 123 12.28 2.10 2.44
N ASP A 124 11.67 2.83 3.38
CA ASP A 124 12.32 3.95 4.08
C ASP A 124 13.37 3.46 5.10
N ASN A 125 13.17 2.27 5.65
CA ASN A 125 14.02 1.74 6.70
C ASN A 125 15.35 1.21 6.12
N GLN A 126 16.37 2.07 6.18
CA GLN A 126 17.72 1.77 5.72
C GLN A 126 18.44 0.68 6.53
N ASN A 127 17.92 0.31 7.71
CA ASN A 127 18.52 -0.75 8.54
C ASN A 127 18.13 -2.16 8.08
N LEU A 128 17.15 -2.28 7.17
CA LEU A 128 16.76 -3.58 6.61
C LEU A 128 17.77 -4.02 5.55
N LYS A 129 18.09 -5.31 5.56
CA LYS A 129 18.82 -5.91 4.44
C LYS A 129 17.95 -5.84 3.19
N THR A 130 18.57 -5.77 2.00
CA THR A 130 17.84 -5.69 0.72
C THR A 130 16.76 -6.76 0.58
N LYS A 131 17.07 -8.01 0.95
CA LYS A 131 16.12 -9.14 0.89
C LYS A 131 14.95 -9.01 1.87
N GLU A 132 15.11 -8.26 2.95
CA GLU A 132 14.08 -8.06 3.98
C GLU A 132 13.18 -6.87 3.65
N ALA A 133 13.66 -5.91 2.85
CA ALA A 133 12.92 -4.71 2.49
C ALA A 133 11.76 -4.97 1.51
N HIS A 134 11.85 -6.05 0.71
CA HIS A 134 10.88 -6.41 -0.34
C HIS A 134 10.41 -5.17 -1.11
N ASP A 135 11.34 -4.61 -1.89
CA ASP A 135 11.15 -3.40 -2.70
C ASP A 135 11.78 -3.58 -4.10
N SER A 136 11.86 -2.51 -4.90
CA SER A 136 12.34 -2.63 -6.28
C SER A 136 13.75 -3.19 -6.41
N ARG A 137 14.58 -3.12 -5.35
CA ARG A 137 15.91 -3.78 -5.35
C ARG A 137 15.81 -5.31 -5.40
N THR A 138 14.64 -5.87 -5.08
CA THR A 138 14.38 -7.32 -5.05
C THR A 138 13.49 -7.79 -6.19
N PHE A 139 12.50 -7.00 -6.60
CA PHE A 139 11.53 -7.38 -7.63
C PHE A 139 11.63 -6.56 -8.92
N GLY A 140 12.55 -5.59 -8.99
CA GLY A 140 12.77 -4.74 -10.15
C GLY A 140 11.80 -3.56 -10.28
N PRO A 141 11.75 -2.93 -11.46
CA PRO A 141 10.81 -1.86 -11.76
C PRO A 141 9.35 -2.33 -11.65
N VAL A 142 8.46 -1.43 -11.27
CA VAL A 142 7.02 -1.70 -11.15
C VAL A 142 6.26 -0.82 -12.14
N THR A 143 5.20 -1.35 -12.76
CA THR A 143 4.35 -0.49 -13.60
C THR A 143 3.54 0.47 -12.72
N MET A 144 3.40 1.73 -13.15
CA MET A 144 2.71 2.73 -12.32
C MET A 144 1.25 2.35 -12.04
N SER A 145 0.63 1.56 -12.93
CA SER A 145 -0.72 1.00 -12.73
C SER A 145 -0.88 0.14 -11.46
N HIS A 146 0.21 -0.35 -10.85
CA HIS A 146 0.14 -1.05 -9.57
C HIS A 146 -0.15 -0.09 -8.40
N ILE A 147 0.15 1.20 -8.54
CA ILE A 147 -0.10 2.20 -7.51
C ILE A 147 -1.61 2.46 -7.42
N VAL A 148 -2.19 2.16 -6.26
CA VAL A 148 -3.63 2.34 -5.98
C VAL A 148 -3.92 3.61 -5.20
N GLY A 149 -2.91 4.16 -4.52
CA GLY A 149 -3.08 5.38 -3.76
C GLY A 149 -1.78 5.93 -3.16
N ARG A 150 -1.88 7.13 -2.59
CA ARG A 150 -0.80 7.80 -1.87
C ARG A 150 -1.17 7.96 -0.41
N VAL A 151 -0.26 7.62 0.48
CA VAL A 151 -0.44 7.79 1.93
C VAL A 151 -0.29 9.26 2.26
N ILE A 152 -1.31 9.89 2.85
CA ILE A 152 -1.31 11.33 3.19
C ILE A 152 -1.24 11.59 4.69
N TYR A 153 -1.62 10.61 5.52
CA TYR A 153 -1.58 10.71 6.98
C TYR A 153 -1.28 9.34 7.60
N CYS A 154 -0.60 9.33 8.74
CA CYS A 154 -0.27 8.12 9.49
C CYS A 154 -0.66 8.26 10.96
N LEU A 155 -1.41 7.30 11.48
CA LEU A 155 -1.73 7.13 12.90
C LEU A 155 -0.95 5.93 13.44
N ARG A 156 0.09 6.19 14.24
CA ARG A 156 0.86 5.15 14.97
C ARG A 156 0.25 4.90 16.34
N THR A 157 -0.08 5.97 17.07
CA THR A 157 -0.84 5.94 18.32
C THR A 157 -1.75 7.16 18.42
N ALA A 158 -2.62 7.24 19.43
CA ALA A 158 -3.48 8.40 19.68
C ALA A 158 -2.71 9.71 19.97
N VAL A 159 -1.43 9.63 20.34
CA VAL A 159 -0.57 10.81 20.61
C VAL A 159 0.61 10.91 19.64
N ASP A 160 0.74 9.96 18.73
CA ASP A 160 1.83 9.88 17.77
C ASP A 160 1.27 9.63 16.37
N HIS A 161 0.91 10.72 15.70
CA HIS A 161 0.30 10.71 14.39
C HIS A 161 0.52 12.03 13.66
N GLY A 162 0.39 12.02 12.33
CA GLY A 162 0.61 13.23 11.56
C GLY A 162 0.63 13.01 10.04
N PRO A 163 0.74 14.12 9.28
CA PRO A 163 0.85 14.07 7.83
C PRO A 163 2.15 13.38 7.41
N VAL A 164 2.08 12.62 6.31
CA VAL A 164 3.25 11.95 5.76
C VAL A 164 4.10 12.94 4.95
N ASN A 165 5.42 12.85 5.10
CA ASN A 165 6.37 13.65 4.35
C ASN A 165 6.48 13.18 2.89
N ASN A 166 5.52 13.58 2.06
CA ASN A 166 5.50 13.39 0.61
C ASN A 166 6.21 14.52 -0.15
N SER A 167 6.25 14.41 -1.48
CA SER A 167 6.72 15.50 -2.34
C SER A 167 5.93 16.80 -2.12
N HIS A 168 6.57 17.95 -2.37
CA HIS A 168 5.94 19.26 -2.21
C HIS A 168 4.65 19.41 -3.05
N PHE A 169 4.68 18.92 -4.31
CA PHE A 169 3.53 18.96 -5.21
C PHE A 169 2.36 18.14 -4.68
N SER A 170 2.63 16.93 -4.18
CA SER A 170 1.59 16.04 -3.66
C SER A 170 0.99 16.58 -2.37
N LYS A 171 1.81 17.08 -1.44
CA LYS A 171 1.31 17.74 -0.21
C LYS A 171 0.36 18.89 -0.52
N ARG A 172 0.74 19.78 -1.45
CA ARG A 172 -0.10 20.92 -1.84
C ARG A 172 -1.44 20.47 -2.43
N ARG A 173 -1.44 19.42 -3.24
CA ARG A 173 -2.67 18.89 -3.87
C ARG A 173 -3.57 18.15 -2.89
N ASP A 174 -2.99 17.49 -1.89
CA ASP A 174 -3.74 16.68 -0.95
C ASP A 174 -4.18 17.45 0.30
N SER A 175 -3.66 18.67 0.56
CA SER A 175 -4.05 19.49 1.72
C SER A 175 -5.56 19.67 1.84
N PRO A 176 -6.30 20.06 0.78
CA PRO A 176 -7.75 20.25 0.89
C PRO A 176 -8.50 18.94 1.16
N VAL A 177 -7.99 17.81 0.66
CA VAL A 177 -8.58 16.49 0.94
C VAL A 177 -8.33 16.09 2.38
N LEU A 178 -7.13 16.34 2.89
CA LEU A 178 -6.78 16.06 4.28
C LEU A 178 -7.59 16.91 5.25
N GLU A 179 -7.75 18.20 4.97
CA GLU A 179 -8.55 19.14 5.80
C GLU A 179 -10.02 18.73 5.91
N VAL A 180 -10.58 18.09 4.87
CA VAL A 180 -12.00 17.72 4.81
C VAL A 180 -12.26 16.27 5.25
N GLU A 181 -11.39 15.34 4.89
CA GLU A 181 -11.63 13.90 5.06
C GLU A 181 -10.84 13.25 6.21
N LEU A 182 -9.93 13.97 6.87
CA LEU A 182 -9.22 13.43 8.03
C LEU A 182 -10.17 13.35 9.24
N ASP A 183 -10.48 12.13 9.64
CA ASP A 183 -11.16 11.82 10.89
C ASP A 183 -10.24 10.90 11.73
N VAL A 184 -9.56 11.49 12.71
CA VAL A 184 -8.60 10.77 13.57
C VAL A 184 -9.32 9.73 14.45
N ASP A 185 -10.56 9.99 14.86
CA ASP A 185 -11.34 9.05 15.66
C ASP A 185 -11.79 7.85 14.83
N GLU A 186 -12.18 8.07 13.57
CA GLU A 186 -12.44 6.99 12.60
C GLU A 186 -11.17 6.15 12.38
N MET A 187 -10.01 6.79 12.21
CA MET A 187 -8.73 6.08 12.08
C MET A 187 -8.41 5.25 13.33
N ALA A 188 -8.62 5.79 14.54
CA ALA A 188 -8.34 5.11 15.79
C ALA A 188 -9.24 3.89 16.01
N LYS A 189 -10.53 3.97 15.65
CA LYS A 189 -11.46 2.83 15.71
C LYS A 189 -11.05 1.67 14.80
N ASN A 190 -10.37 1.98 13.69
CA ASN A 190 -9.89 1.00 12.72
C ASN A 190 -8.43 0.57 12.97
N HIS A 191 -7.79 1.09 14.03
CA HIS A 191 -6.42 0.76 14.38
C HIS A 191 -6.32 -0.65 14.96
N LYS A 192 -5.51 -1.51 14.35
CA LYS A 192 -5.27 -2.89 14.80
C LYS A 192 -4.08 -2.90 15.75
N ALA A 193 -4.30 -2.57 17.03
CA ALA A 193 -3.29 -2.66 18.08
C ALA A 193 -2.91 -4.14 18.37
#